data_AF-A0A667XZT2-F1
#
_entry.id   AF-A0A667XZT2-F1
#
_cell.length_a   1.000
_cell.length_b   1.000
_cell.length_c   1.000
_cell.angle_alpha   90.00
_cell.angle_beta   90.00
_cell.angle_gamma   90.00
#
_symmetry.space_group_name_H-M   'P 1'
#
loop_
_entity.id
_entity.type
_entity.pdbx_description
1 polymer ?
#
loop_
_entity_poly.entity_id
_entity_poly.type
_entity_poly.pdbx_seq_one_letter_code
_entity_poly.pdbx_strand_id
1 'polypeptide(L)'
;MTEPVINIHPGATKWDIRQKIWDYIEEKNLANFPRPVHNRIPNFKGAFTACAKVSELPVFTQTDEVKVDPDKPLEGVRLAVLQARKTLLVPTPRLQSGLFNKITPPQGASKEQLRVCSTSQGVKEFSVPVGLDAKVKVDLVVVGSVAVSEKGYRIGKGEGYADMEYGMMVAMGAVNESTVVVTVVHDCQVVDIPEELIESHDLTVDYILTPTKVVKTECKRPKPQGIIWTKLDTSKLEKIPILKKLLALEEQSGKDVTLGTAPAAGEPGFPADYKPKRQTRRRPRRSTQQDAEGESREDAKQENRVELGQKPRSRPARVRKESKGEVREDGKVEGRGGRGGESKELEKDMTGKSGGRRREKAPEDRESETVSQRRLPPSVTTVYLGGIPPGLRVSELKTALREREAVPLRLTWQGAQHRAFLDYTDPEAADQALEALQGLSLNGHNLQAVLAKSQRGGRRSGLPNRRPKPATAPKTKPAPSECSDDTHDEKTKQ
;
A
#
# COMPACT_ATOMS: atom_id res chain seq x y z
N MET A 1 20.97 19.56 23.93
CA MET A 1 20.96 18.38 23.05
C MET A 1 20.39 17.23 23.87
N THR A 2 19.37 16.52 23.39
CA THR A 2 18.95 15.26 24.02
C THR A 2 19.88 14.17 23.52
N GLU A 3 20.56 13.47 24.43
CA GLU A 3 21.43 12.35 24.09
C GLU A 3 20.68 11.30 23.25
N PRO A 4 21.34 10.65 22.28
CA PRO A 4 20.72 9.59 21.50
C PRO A 4 20.29 8.46 22.44
N VAL A 5 19.01 8.07 22.33
CA VAL A 5 18.43 7.02 23.20
C VAL A 5 19.05 5.64 22.92
N ILE A 6 19.66 5.48 21.74
CA ILE A 6 20.32 4.24 21.31
C ILE A 6 21.80 4.53 21.15
N ASN A 7 22.61 3.97 22.04
CA ASN A 7 24.07 4.08 21.98
C ASN A 7 24.65 3.05 21.01
N ILE A 8 25.54 3.46 20.11
CA ILE A 8 26.28 2.56 19.21
C ILE A 8 27.66 2.30 19.82
N HIS A 9 28.05 1.03 19.93
CA HIS A 9 29.34 0.67 20.51
C HIS A 9 30.45 0.75 19.45
N PRO A 10 31.70 1.07 19.83
CA PRO A 10 32.84 0.94 18.95
C PRO A 10 32.92 -0.47 18.33
N GLY A 11 33.26 -0.55 17.04
CA GLY A 11 33.32 -1.82 16.30
C GLY A 11 31.98 -2.39 15.85
N ALA A 12 30.85 -1.71 16.10
CA ALA A 12 29.55 -2.13 15.57
C ALA A 12 29.54 -2.06 14.04
N THR A 13 28.96 -3.06 13.38
CA THR A 13 28.76 -3.06 11.93
C THR A 13 27.49 -2.30 11.54
N LYS A 14 27.34 -1.95 10.25
CA LYS A 14 26.06 -1.45 9.71
C LYS A 14 24.89 -2.38 10.03
N TRP A 15 25.12 -3.69 10.08
CA TRP A 15 24.07 -4.68 10.39
C TRP A 15 23.65 -4.63 11.86
N ASP A 16 24.61 -4.52 12.78
CA ASP A 16 24.32 -4.42 14.22
C ASP A 16 23.48 -3.18 14.53
N ILE A 17 23.80 -2.05 13.89
CA ILE A 17 23.02 -0.82 14.00
C ILE A 17 21.59 -1.05 13.50
N ARG A 18 21.40 -1.69 12.34
CA ARG A 18 20.05 -1.98 11.81
C ARG A 18 19.23 -2.84 12.78
N GLN A 19 19.81 -3.93 13.29
CA GLN A 19 19.15 -4.81 14.25
C GLN A 19 18.73 -4.01 15.50
N LYS A 20 19.66 -3.25 16.07
CA LYS A 20 19.41 -2.45 17.27
C LYS A 20 18.27 -1.44 17.09
N ILE A 21 18.22 -0.75 15.94
CA ILE A 21 17.11 0.15 15.63
C ILE A 21 15.79 -0.60 15.45
N TRP A 22 15.79 -1.68 14.66
CA TRP A 22 14.57 -2.45 14.39
C TRP A 22 13.98 -3.03 15.66
N ASP A 23 14.82 -3.65 16.50
CA ASP A 23 14.43 -4.21 17.79
C ASP A 23 13.86 -3.13 18.70
N TYR A 24 14.55 -2.00 18.83
CA TYR A 24 14.07 -0.89 19.67
C TYR A 24 12.70 -0.36 19.23
N ILE A 25 12.49 -0.17 17.92
CA ILE A 25 11.20 0.31 17.38
C ILE A 25 10.07 -0.69 17.63
N GLU A 26 10.35 -1.99 17.51
CA GLU A 26 9.38 -3.06 17.77
C GLU A 26 9.04 -3.14 19.26
N GLU A 27 10.07 -3.20 20.12
CA GLU A 27 9.95 -3.32 21.59
C GLU A 27 9.23 -2.14 22.21
N LYS A 28 9.56 -0.92 21.78
CA LYS A 28 8.89 0.31 22.26
C LYS A 28 7.55 0.56 21.59
N ASN A 29 7.08 -0.35 20.74
CA ASN A 29 5.81 -0.24 20.01
C ASN A 29 5.71 1.10 19.23
N LEU A 30 6.81 1.53 18.62
CA LEU A 30 6.89 2.76 17.83
C LEU A 30 6.53 2.50 16.35
N ALA A 31 6.59 1.25 15.89
CA ALA A 31 6.26 0.93 14.50
C ALA A 31 4.76 1.03 14.16
N ASN A 32 4.48 1.65 13.02
CA ASN A 32 3.23 1.55 12.27
C ASN A 32 3.31 0.38 11.27
N PHE A 33 2.17 -0.06 10.71
CA PHE A 33 2.15 -1.06 9.65
C PHE A 33 2.87 -0.54 8.38
N PRO A 34 3.68 -1.36 7.66
CA PRO A 34 3.89 -2.79 7.82
C PRO A 34 4.82 -3.17 8.98
N ARG A 35 4.45 -4.25 9.69
CA ARG A 35 5.23 -4.88 10.77
C ARG A 35 5.56 -6.33 10.40
N PRO A 36 6.68 -6.91 10.90
CA PRO A 36 7.75 -6.21 11.64
C PRO A 36 8.55 -5.26 10.73
N VAL A 37 9.27 -4.31 11.33
CA VAL A 37 10.13 -3.35 10.61
C VAL A 37 11.46 -3.94 10.15
N HIS A 38 11.86 -5.12 10.63
CA HIS A 38 13.08 -5.81 10.19
C HIS A 38 13.13 -5.95 8.67
N ASN A 39 14.32 -5.72 8.11
CA ASN A 39 14.59 -5.69 6.66
C ASN A 39 13.80 -4.62 5.88
N ARG A 40 13.31 -3.58 6.56
CA ARG A 40 12.58 -2.46 5.95
C ARG A 40 13.10 -1.12 6.48
N ILE A 41 12.80 -0.05 5.75
CA ILE A 41 12.82 1.29 6.34
C ILE A 41 11.66 1.36 7.34
N PRO A 42 11.90 1.63 8.64
CA PRO A 42 10.86 1.59 9.66
C PRO A 42 9.73 2.57 9.36
N ASN A 43 8.48 2.09 9.31
CA ASN A 43 7.34 2.99 9.40
C ASN A 43 7.02 3.22 10.88
N PHE A 44 6.95 4.47 11.32
CA PHE A 44 6.90 4.82 12.74
C PHE A 44 5.73 5.75 13.09
N LYS A 45 5.32 5.74 14.36
CA LYS A 45 4.34 6.68 14.92
C LYS A 45 4.87 8.10 14.80
N GLY A 46 4.09 8.99 14.20
CA GLY A 46 4.54 10.35 13.89
C GLY A 46 5.18 10.52 12.51
N ALA A 47 5.25 9.48 11.67
CA ALA A 47 5.82 9.59 10.31
C ALA A 47 5.19 10.72 9.48
N PHE A 48 3.85 10.88 9.49
CA PHE A 48 3.19 11.98 8.78
C PHE A 48 3.55 13.35 9.36
N THR A 49 3.72 13.47 10.68
CA THR A 49 4.16 14.71 11.34
C THR A 49 5.60 15.07 10.95
N ALA A 50 6.47 14.08 10.83
CA ALA A 50 7.83 14.28 10.33
C ALA A 50 7.83 14.65 8.84
N CYS A 51 7.04 13.96 8.02
CA CYS A 51 6.90 14.22 6.59
C CYS A 51 6.40 15.64 6.30
N ALA A 52 5.45 16.16 7.09
CA ALA A 52 4.89 17.50 6.89
C ALA A 52 5.95 18.60 6.96
N LYS A 53 7.06 18.39 7.69
CA LYS A 53 8.15 19.37 7.78
C LYS A 53 8.89 19.58 6.46
N VAL A 54 8.69 18.72 5.46
CA VAL A 54 9.30 18.93 4.13
C VAL A 54 8.90 20.27 3.52
N SER A 55 7.68 20.75 3.80
CA SER A 55 7.21 22.05 3.31
C SER A 55 7.86 23.25 4.00
N GLU A 56 8.57 23.03 5.11
CA GLU A 56 9.32 24.07 5.81
C GLU A 56 10.69 24.35 5.13
N LEU A 57 11.14 23.45 4.24
CA LEU A 57 12.43 23.57 3.58
C LEU A 57 12.37 24.54 2.39
N PRO A 58 13.28 25.54 2.29
CA PRO A 58 13.32 26.47 1.15
C PRO A 58 13.42 25.76 -0.20
N VAL A 59 14.24 24.70 -0.30
CA VAL A 59 14.40 23.91 -1.52
C VAL A 59 13.08 23.27 -1.99
N PHE A 60 12.21 22.86 -1.06
CA PHE A 60 10.91 22.30 -1.42
C PHE A 60 9.99 23.35 -2.04
N THR A 61 10.01 24.58 -1.50
CA THR A 61 9.20 25.67 -2.05
C THR A 61 9.64 26.06 -3.46
N GLN A 62 10.95 26.01 -3.73
CA GLN A 62 11.59 26.50 -4.96
C GLN A 62 11.65 25.48 -6.10
N THR A 63 11.51 24.18 -5.81
CA THR A 63 11.53 23.13 -6.86
C THR A 63 10.14 22.74 -7.33
N ASP A 64 9.97 22.48 -8.63
CA ASP A 64 8.72 21.95 -9.19
C ASP A 64 8.67 20.42 -9.26
N GLU A 65 9.82 19.77 -9.10
CA GLU A 65 9.97 18.32 -9.20
C GLU A 65 10.74 17.79 -7.98
N VAL A 66 10.18 16.74 -7.36
CA VAL A 66 10.75 16.13 -6.14
C VAL A 66 10.80 14.63 -6.32
N LYS A 67 11.99 14.05 -6.09
CA LYS A 67 12.15 12.60 -6.06
C LYS A 67 11.94 12.08 -4.64
N VAL A 68 11.08 11.08 -4.48
CA VAL A 68 10.79 10.47 -3.17
C VAL A 68 10.80 8.95 -3.30
N ASP A 69 11.54 8.30 -2.40
CA ASP A 69 11.58 6.83 -2.33
C ASP A 69 10.20 6.20 -2.09
N PRO A 70 9.96 4.95 -2.55
CA PRO A 70 8.66 4.29 -2.46
C PRO A 70 8.34 3.75 -1.05
N ASP A 71 9.26 3.87 -0.09
CA ASP A 71 9.10 3.35 1.26
C ASP A 71 7.84 3.90 1.97
N LYS A 72 7.20 3.06 2.78
CA LYS A 72 5.97 3.42 3.50
C LYS A 72 6.10 4.65 4.41
N PRO A 73 7.16 4.85 5.22
CA PRO A 73 7.30 6.06 6.05
C PRO A 73 7.30 7.37 5.25
N LEU A 74 7.63 7.32 3.95
CA LEU A 74 7.71 8.52 3.09
C LEU A 74 6.42 8.84 2.35
N GLU A 75 5.34 8.10 2.59
CA GLU A 75 4.02 8.36 1.98
C GLU A 75 3.52 9.76 2.26
N GLY A 76 3.78 10.30 3.46
CA GLY A 76 3.41 11.66 3.80
C GLY A 76 4.13 12.71 2.95
N VAL A 77 5.41 12.48 2.60
CA VAL A 77 6.16 13.39 1.72
C VAL A 77 5.60 13.31 0.31
N ARG A 78 5.35 12.10 -0.22
CA ARG A 78 4.72 11.94 -1.55
C ARG A 78 3.38 12.65 -1.63
N LEU A 79 2.57 12.56 -0.57
CA LEU A 79 1.32 13.30 -0.48
C LEU A 79 1.53 14.81 -0.46
N ALA A 80 2.49 15.31 0.32
CA ALA A 80 2.81 16.74 0.41
C ALA A 80 3.26 17.31 -0.95
N VAL A 81 4.11 16.60 -1.68
CA VAL A 81 4.54 16.95 -3.05
C VAL A 81 3.32 17.11 -3.97
N LEU A 82 2.45 16.10 -4.00
CA LEU A 82 1.26 16.09 -4.85
C LEU A 82 0.25 17.17 -4.46
N GLN A 83 0.06 17.43 -3.17
CA GLN A 83 -0.79 18.51 -2.65
C GLN A 83 -0.27 19.89 -3.00
N ALA A 84 1.06 20.07 -3.01
CA ALA A 84 1.73 21.27 -3.47
C ALA A 84 1.72 21.45 -5.00
N ARG A 85 1.03 20.56 -5.74
CA ARG A 85 0.93 20.55 -7.20
C ARG A 85 2.28 20.38 -7.91
N LYS A 86 3.27 19.80 -7.23
CA LYS A 86 4.59 19.51 -7.77
C LYS A 86 4.61 18.14 -8.44
N THR A 87 5.52 17.96 -9.37
CA THR A 87 5.78 16.66 -9.98
C THR A 87 6.48 15.75 -8.98
N LEU A 88 5.92 14.55 -8.80
CA LEU A 88 6.51 13.50 -7.97
C LEU A 88 7.24 12.49 -8.85
N LEU A 89 8.54 12.31 -8.61
CA LEU A 89 9.33 11.22 -9.16
C LEU A 89 9.48 10.11 -8.11
N VAL A 90 9.15 8.88 -8.49
CA VAL A 90 9.31 7.69 -7.65
C VAL A 90 10.14 6.67 -8.41
N PRO A 91 11.20 6.11 -7.81
CA PRO A 91 11.96 5.04 -8.43
C PRO A 91 11.11 3.84 -8.84
N THR A 92 11.47 3.20 -9.95
CA THR A 92 10.82 1.93 -10.32
C THR A 92 11.23 0.82 -9.35
N PRO A 93 10.34 -0.11 -8.98
CA PRO A 93 10.69 -1.20 -8.08
C PRO A 93 11.91 -1.98 -8.60
N ARG A 94 12.96 -2.03 -7.77
CA ARG A 94 14.23 -2.73 -8.09
C ARG A 94 14.92 -2.25 -9.37
N LEU A 95 14.56 -1.06 -9.88
CA LEU A 95 15.17 -0.46 -11.08
C LEU A 95 15.06 -1.33 -12.35
N GLN A 96 13.99 -2.14 -12.48
CA GLN A 96 13.87 -3.14 -13.56
C GLN A 96 13.38 -2.58 -14.90
N SER A 97 12.59 -1.49 -14.91
CA SER A 97 11.86 -1.03 -16.11
C SER A 97 12.03 0.46 -16.42
N GLY A 98 13.10 1.09 -15.92
CA GLY A 98 13.36 2.52 -16.03
C GLY A 98 13.90 3.10 -14.71
N LEU A 99 14.39 4.34 -14.72
CA LEU A 99 14.91 4.97 -13.50
C LEU A 99 13.76 5.47 -12.61
N PHE A 100 12.79 6.17 -13.22
CA PHE A 100 11.66 6.75 -12.49
C PHE A 100 10.31 6.44 -13.12
N ASN A 101 9.33 6.53 -12.26
CA ASN A 101 7.94 6.76 -12.55
C ASN A 101 7.61 8.20 -12.13
N LYS A 102 6.89 8.92 -12.98
CA LYS A 102 6.48 10.30 -12.76
C LYS A 102 4.98 10.39 -12.53
N ILE A 103 4.58 11.19 -11.55
CA ILE A 103 3.19 11.59 -11.33
C ILE A 103 3.14 13.11 -11.31
N THR A 104 2.44 13.68 -12.28
CA THR A 104 2.03 15.09 -12.24
C THR A 104 0.58 15.12 -11.79
N PRO A 105 0.24 15.80 -10.68
CA PRO A 105 -1.10 15.78 -10.14
C PRO A 105 -2.10 16.39 -11.15
N PRO A 106 -3.18 15.69 -11.53
CA PRO A 106 -4.15 16.21 -12.48
C PRO A 106 -4.76 17.54 -12.03
N GLN A 107 -5.06 18.42 -12.98
CA GLN A 107 -5.76 19.67 -12.69
C GLN A 107 -7.11 19.36 -12.03
N GLY A 108 -7.42 20.06 -10.93
CA GLY A 108 -8.65 19.82 -10.18
C GLY A 108 -8.69 18.53 -9.33
N ALA A 109 -7.62 17.72 -9.29
CA ALA A 109 -7.61 16.51 -8.47
C ALA A 109 -7.93 16.82 -7.00
N SER A 110 -8.88 16.07 -6.44
CA SER A 110 -9.31 16.15 -5.05
C SER A 110 -8.23 15.65 -4.08
N LYS A 111 -8.34 16.05 -2.81
CA LYS A 111 -7.42 15.58 -1.74
C LYS A 111 -7.36 14.05 -1.65
N GLU A 112 -8.47 13.36 -1.86
CA GLU A 112 -8.52 11.90 -1.77
C GLU A 112 -7.84 11.23 -2.97
N GLN A 113 -8.00 11.77 -4.18
CA GLN A 113 -7.26 11.29 -5.35
C GLN A 113 -5.74 11.43 -5.16
N LEU A 114 -5.28 12.58 -4.66
CA LEU A 114 -3.85 12.80 -4.37
C LEU A 114 -3.34 11.84 -3.29
N ARG A 115 -4.17 11.52 -2.30
CA ARG A 115 -3.87 10.51 -1.27
C ARG A 115 -3.67 9.14 -1.89
N VAL A 116 -4.55 8.70 -2.78
CA VAL A 116 -4.39 7.43 -3.51
C VAL A 116 -3.09 7.44 -4.31
N CYS A 117 -2.81 8.49 -5.09
CA CYS A 117 -1.59 8.62 -5.88
C CYS A 117 -0.29 8.56 -5.04
N SER A 118 -0.32 8.98 -3.77
CA SER A 118 0.84 8.92 -2.88
C SER A 118 1.18 7.50 -2.38
N THR A 119 0.28 6.53 -2.54
CA THR A 119 0.49 5.14 -2.12
C THR A 119 1.29 4.36 -3.16
N SER A 120 1.92 3.25 -2.78
CA SER A 120 2.62 2.37 -3.73
C SER A 120 1.69 1.84 -4.85
N GLN A 121 0.41 1.58 -4.52
CA GLN A 121 -0.58 1.17 -5.51
C GLN A 121 -0.91 2.32 -6.47
N GLY A 122 -1.10 3.53 -5.93
CA GLY A 122 -1.35 4.71 -6.75
C GLY A 122 -0.19 5.05 -7.67
N VAL A 123 1.06 4.93 -7.19
CA VAL A 123 2.23 5.06 -8.07
C VAL A 123 2.14 4.06 -9.22
N LYS A 124 1.82 2.79 -8.96
CA LYS A 124 1.69 1.79 -10.01
C LYS A 124 0.57 2.10 -11.02
N GLU A 125 -0.55 2.66 -10.58
CA GLU A 125 -1.73 2.88 -11.41
C GLU A 125 -1.71 4.20 -12.19
N PHE A 126 -1.14 5.25 -11.61
CA PHE A 126 -1.27 6.62 -12.10
C PHE A 126 0.05 7.23 -12.59
N SER A 127 1.19 6.55 -12.41
CA SER A 127 2.46 7.07 -12.91
C SER A 127 2.73 6.72 -14.36
N VAL A 128 3.54 7.56 -14.99
CA VAL A 128 4.11 7.31 -16.32
C VAL A 128 5.61 7.03 -16.18
N PRO A 129 6.16 6.01 -16.88
CA PRO A 129 7.58 5.73 -16.83
C PRO A 129 8.37 6.87 -17.46
N VAL A 130 9.55 7.14 -16.91
CA VAL A 130 10.50 8.11 -17.44
C VAL A 130 11.67 7.37 -18.06
N GLY A 131 11.92 7.64 -19.34
CA GLY A 131 13.03 7.07 -20.10
C GLY A 131 14.39 7.54 -19.60
N LEU A 132 15.44 6.81 -19.97
CA LEU A 132 16.84 7.16 -19.67
C LEU A 132 17.32 8.40 -20.42
N ASP A 133 16.71 8.67 -21.56
CA ASP A 133 16.92 9.81 -22.45
C ASP A 133 16.19 11.08 -21.98
N ALA A 134 15.30 10.96 -20.99
CA ALA A 134 14.61 12.11 -20.43
C ALA A 134 15.61 13.00 -19.67
N LYS A 135 15.64 14.29 -20.04
CA LYS A 135 16.41 15.31 -19.33
C LYS A 135 15.67 15.71 -18.05
N VAL A 136 15.78 14.86 -17.03
CA VAL A 136 15.25 15.12 -15.69
C VAL A 136 16.32 15.84 -14.88
N LYS A 137 15.94 16.89 -14.16
CA LYS A 137 16.82 17.52 -13.16
C LYS A 137 16.10 17.49 -11.80
N VAL A 138 16.75 16.94 -10.79
CA VAL A 138 16.19 16.77 -9.45
C VAL A 138 16.99 17.62 -8.47
N ASP A 139 16.37 18.69 -7.98
CA ASP A 139 16.96 19.57 -6.97
C ASP A 139 16.69 19.07 -5.53
N LEU A 140 15.68 18.20 -5.35
CA LEU A 140 15.31 17.62 -4.05
C LEU A 140 15.07 16.11 -4.12
N VAL A 141 15.87 15.36 -3.36
CA VAL A 141 15.76 13.90 -3.18
C VAL A 141 15.33 13.61 -1.74
N VAL A 142 14.32 12.76 -1.57
CA VAL A 142 13.89 12.26 -0.26
C VAL A 142 14.11 10.75 -0.17
N VAL A 143 14.97 10.32 0.75
CA VAL A 143 15.48 8.96 0.88
C VAL A 143 15.09 8.33 2.22
N GLY A 144 14.74 7.04 2.20
CA GLY A 144 14.42 6.26 3.40
C GLY A 144 15.68 5.79 4.14
N SER A 145 15.65 5.80 5.48
CA SER A 145 16.80 5.40 6.31
C SER A 145 16.40 4.53 7.51
N VAL A 146 17.28 3.60 7.88
CA VAL A 146 17.16 2.85 9.14
C VAL A 146 17.79 3.65 10.27
N ALA A 147 18.99 4.19 10.07
CA ALA A 147 19.67 5.04 11.04
C ALA A 147 20.33 6.23 10.35
N VAL A 148 20.42 7.35 11.05
CA VAL A 148 21.10 8.56 10.58
C VAL A 148 21.88 9.23 11.71
N SER A 149 22.99 9.88 11.40
CA SER A 149 23.72 10.74 12.35
C SER A 149 23.42 12.20 12.06
N GLU A 150 23.48 13.05 13.10
CA GLU A 150 23.41 14.51 12.93
C GLU A 150 24.54 15.05 12.04
N LYS A 151 25.62 14.27 11.83
CA LYS A 151 26.70 14.55 10.86
C LYS A 151 26.32 14.28 9.39
N GLY A 152 25.12 13.75 9.13
CA GLY A 152 24.63 13.43 7.78
C GLY A 152 24.94 12.02 7.28
N TYR A 153 25.49 11.16 8.14
CA TYR A 153 25.75 9.76 7.81
C TYR A 153 24.45 8.95 7.81
N ARG A 154 24.30 8.05 6.86
CA ARG A 154 23.05 7.31 6.62
C ARG A 154 23.31 5.82 6.53
N ILE A 155 22.45 5.04 7.18
CA ILE A 155 22.38 3.58 7.00
C ILE A 155 21.00 3.23 6.46
N GLY A 156 20.96 2.72 5.23
CA GLY A 156 19.76 2.15 4.61
C GLY A 156 19.46 0.73 5.10
N LYS A 157 18.43 0.10 4.52
CA LYS A 157 17.98 -1.27 4.90
C LYS A 157 18.99 -2.39 4.62
N GLY A 158 19.96 -2.18 3.72
CA GLY A 158 21.06 -3.12 3.47
C GLY A 158 21.31 -3.46 2.00
N GLU A 159 20.29 -3.37 1.14
CA GLU A 159 20.43 -3.83 -0.26
C GLU A 159 21.23 -2.88 -1.19
N GLY A 160 21.56 -1.67 -0.73
CA GLY A 160 22.33 -0.68 -1.51
C GLY A 160 21.57 -0.03 -2.69
N TYR A 161 20.27 -0.31 -2.86
CA TYR A 161 19.50 0.22 -3.99
C TYR A 161 19.42 1.74 -4.04
N ALA A 162 19.23 2.42 -2.91
CA ALA A 162 19.13 3.88 -2.89
C ALA A 162 20.46 4.56 -3.25
N ASP A 163 21.56 3.99 -2.79
CA ASP A 163 22.92 4.45 -3.05
C ASP A 163 23.28 4.27 -4.54
N MET A 164 22.96 3.09 -5.09
CA MET A 164 23.08 2.79 -6.51
C MET A 164 22.25 3.74 -7.38
N GLU A 165 20.98 3.92 -7.02
CA GLU A 165 20.08 4.80 -7.75
C GLU A 165 20.61 6.22 -7.80
N TYR A 166 21.17 6.72 -6.70
CA TYR A 166 21.81 8.03 -6.69
C TYR A 166 23.03 8.09 -7.62
N GLY A 167 23.91 7.09 -7.59
CA GLY A 167 25.02 7.00 -8.54
C GLY A 167 24.57 6.99 -10.00
N MET A 168 23.47 6.30 -10.31
CA MET A 168 22.86 6.29 -11.64
C MET A 168 22.27 7.65 -12.01
N MET A 169 21.63 8.35 -11.07
CA MET A 169 21.15 9.72 -11.29
C MET A 169 22.30 10.66 -11.65
N VAL A 170 23.47 10.51 -11.00
CA VAL A 170 24.66 11.32 -11.32
C VAL A 170 25.18 10.99 -12.72
N ALA A 171 25.29 9.71 -13.06
CA ALA A 171 25.73 9.27 -14.40
C ALA A 171 24.82 9.81 -15.52
N MET A 172 23.53 9.98 -15.23
CA MET A 172 22.55 10.58 -16.15
C MET A 172 22.50 12.11 -16.12
N GLY A 173 23.28 12.76 -15.25
CA GLY A 173 23.25 14.22 -15.05
C GLY A 173 21.95 14.72 -14.39
N ALA A 174 21.16 13.82 -13.80
CA ALA A 174 19.87 14.16 -13.19
C ALA A 174 20.00 14.79 -11.81
N VAL A 175 21.09 14.49 -11.10
CA VAL A 175 21.46 15.12 -9.82
C VAL A 175 22.91 15.58 -9.87
N ASN A 176 23.25 16.52 -8.99
CA ASN A 176 24.61 17.01 -8.81
C ASN A 176 24.85 17.36 -7.33
N GLU A 177 26.02 17.91 -7.00
CA GLU A 177 26.40 18.23 -5.62
C GLU A 177 25.44 19.20 -4.91
N SER A 178 24.79 20.09 -5.67
CA SER A 178 23.80 21.04 -5.15
C SER A 178 22.43 20.41 -4.87
N THR A 179 22.15 19.21 -5.38
CA THR A 179 20.90 18.48 -5.12
C THR A 179 20.76 18.21 -3.62
N VAL A 180 19.70 18.72 -2.99
CA VAL A 180 19.46 18.53 -1.56
C VAL A 180 18.89 17.14 -1.29
N VAL A 181 19.46 16.44 -0.31
CA VAL A 181 19.04 15.10 0.12
C VAL A 181 18.42 15.19 1.52
N VAL A 182 17.17 14.74 1.64
CA VAL A 182 16.39 14.77 2.87
C VAL A 182 16.04 13.35 3.29
N THR A 183 16.02 13.08 4.58
CA THR A 183 15.50 11.82 5.11
C THR A 183 14.49 12.05 6.22
N VAL A 184 13.54 11.13 6.34
CA VAL A 184 12.46 11.18 7.34
C VAL A 184 12.57 9.96 8.24
N VAL A 185 12.78 10.20 9.53
CA VAL A 185 13.02 9.15 10.53
C VAL A 185 12.37 9.49 11.86
N HIS A 186 12.19 8.50 12.73
CA HIS A 186 11.84 8.74 14.13
C HIS A 186 13.04 9.30 14.92
N ASP A 187 12.80 10.03 16.01
CA ASP A 187 13.87 10.61 16.83
C ASP A 187 14.88 9.57 17.33
N CYS A 188 14.42 8.34 17.65
CA CYS A 188 15.30 7.24 18.08
C CYS A 188 16.20 6.67 16.98
N GLN A 189 15.94 6.98 15.71
CA GLN A 189 16.78 6.55 14.59
C GLN A 189 17.93 7.52 14.34
N VAL A 190 17.95 8.66 15.04
CA VAL A 190 19.08 9.59 15.05
C VAL A 190 20.07 9.11 16.10
N VAL A 191 21.22 8.59 15.65
CA VAL A 191 22.25 7.95 16.49
C VAL A 191 23.64 8.38 16.04
N ASP A 192 24.65 8.26 16.90
CA ASP A 192 26.03 8.50 16.46
C ASP A 192 26.51 7.30 15.64
N ILE A 193 26.69 7.50 14.34
CA ILE A 193 27.17 6.50 13.39
C ILE A 193 28.68 6.70 13.24
N PRO A 194 29.52 5.68 13.51
CA PRO A 194 30.95 5.77 13.29
C PRO A 194 31.27 6.06 11.82
N GLU A 195 32.20 6.97 11.57
CA GLU A 195 32.52 7.46 10.23
C GLU A 195 33.19 6.40 9.36
N GLU A 196 33.95 5.51 9.97
CA GLU A 196 34.62 4.37 9.32
C GLU A 196 33.63 3.38 8.68
N LEU A 197 32.36 3.40 9.10
CA LEU A 197 31.32 2.62 8.45
C LEU A 197 30.83 3.26 7.15
N ILE A 198 31.10 4.54 6.92
CA ILE A 198 30.60 5.25 5.74
C ILE A 198 31.64 5.18 4.63
N GLU A 199 31.22 4.61 3.51
CA GLU A 199 32.03 4.41 2.32
C GLU A 199 31.71 5.50 1.28
N SER A 200 32.56 5.64 0.26
CA SER A 200 32.42 6.66 -0.81
C SER A 200 31.13 6.56 -1.63
N HIS A 201 30.45 5.41 -1.59
CA HIS A 201 29.22 5.18 -2.33
C HIS A 201 27.97 5.36 -1.47
N ASP A 202 28.10 5.47 -0.14
CA ASP A 202 26.94 5.65 0.73
C ASP A 202 26.41 7.09 0.59
N LEU A 203 25.12 7.21 0.27
CA LEU A 203 24.46 8.50 0.12
C LEU A 203 24.30 9.19 1.48
N THR A 204 24.93 10.35 1.63
CA THR A 204 24.79 11.26 2.77
C THR A 204 23.54 12.13 2.66
N VAL A 205 23.09 12.68 3.79
CA VAL A 205 21.87 13.50 3.88
C VAL A 205 22.17 14.90 4.38
N ASP A 206 21.50 15.90 3.81
CA ASP A 206 21.62 17.32 4.17
C ASP A 206 20.61 17.72 5.27
N TYR A 207 19.42 17.09 5.27
CA TYR A 207 18.39 17.32 6.28
C TYR A 207 17.81 16.02 6.83
N ILE A 208 17.53 16.04 8.14
CA ILE A 208 16.83 14.98 8.86
C ILE A 208 15.53 15.56 9.42
N LEU A 209 14.41 15.00 9.00
CA LEU A 209 13.08 15.37 9.49
C LEU A 209 12.61 14.33 10.51
N THR A 210 12.43 14.76 11.75
CA THR A 210 11.84 13.93 12.81
C THR A 210 10.47 14.49 13.22
N PRO A 211 9.66 13.74 13.98
CA PRO A 211 8.44 14.28 14.57
C PRO A 211 8.66 15.54 15.41
N THR A 212 9.82 15.69 16.05
CA THR A 212 10.10 16.81 16.96
C THR A 212 10.87 17.97 16.33
N LYS A 213 11.74 17.73 15.35
CA LYS A 213 12.64 18.77 14.81
C LYS A 213 13.02 18.55 13.35
N VAL A 214 13.57 19.61 12.75
CA VAL A 214 14.34 19.58 11.50
C VAL A 214 15.80 19.78 11.86
N VAL A 215 16.68 18.90 11.38
CA VAL A 215 18.13 19.02 11.58
C VAL A 215 18.78 19.22 10.23
N LYS A 216 19.58 20.29 10.08
CA LYS A 216 20.50 20.48 8.96
C LYS A 216 21.86 19.90 9.38
N THR A 217 22.41 18.99 8.59
CA THR A 217 23.54 18.14 9.01
C THR A 217 24.91 18.76 8.75
N GLU A 218 24.98 19.68 7.77
CA GLU A 218 26.24 20.28 7.30
C GLU A 218 27.31 19.22 7.00
N CYS A 219 26.88 18.10 6.40
CA CYS A 219 27.73 16.96 6.10
C CYS A 219 28.95 17.39 5.27
N LYS A 220 30.14 17.10 5.79
CA LYS A 220 31.41 17.45 5.13
C LYS A 220 31.83 16.43 4.07
N ARG A 221 31.22 15.25 4.07
CA ARG A 221 31.54 14.20 3.11
C ARG A 221 30.79 14.44 1.80
N PRO A 222 31.47 14.30 0.65
CA PRO A 222 30.81 14.46 -0.64
C PRO A 222 29.74 13.38 -0.83
N LYS A 223 28.70 13.73 -1.57
CA LYS A 223 27.72 12.76 -2.08
C LYS A 223 28.40 11.86 -3.13
N PRO A 224 27.86 10.66 -3.41
CA PRO A 224 28.41 9.79 -4.44
C PRO A 224 28.51 10.51 -5.79
N GLN A 225 29.65 10.38 -6.47
CA GLN A 225 29.97 11.12 -7.70
C GLN A 225 29.64 10.35 -8.99
N GLY A 226 28.91 9.23 -8.87
CA GLY A 226 28.60 8.36 -9.99
C GLY A 226 28.51 6.90 -9.59
N ILE A 227 28.47 6.04 -10.59
CA ILE A 227 28.51 4.58 -10.41
C ILE A 227 29.96 4.17 -10.17
N ILE A 228 30.21 3.41 -9.10
CA ILE A 228 31.52 2.79 -8.84
C ILE A 228 31.50 1.37 -9.41
N TRP A 229 31.86 1.21 -10.68
CA TRP A 229 31.78 -0.07 -11.40
C TRP A 229 32.57 -1.19 -10.74
N THR A 230 33.69 -0.87 -10.10
CA THR A 230 34.51 -1.84 -9.36
C THR A 230 33.81 -2.44 -8.13
N LYS A 231 32.69 -1.86 -7.67
CA LYS A 231 31.82 -2.41 -6.60
C LYS A 231 30.64 -3.21 -7.15
N LEU A 232 30.55 -3.36 -8.47
CA LEU A 232 29.51 -4.10 -9.17
C LEU A 232 30.08 -5.35 -9.81
N ASP A 233 29.32 -6.44 -9.73
CA ASP A 233 29.62 -7.70 -10.40
C ASP A 233 28.60 -7.97 -11.50
N THR A 234 28.87 -8.99 -12.32
CA THR A 234 27.97 -9.43 -13.39
C THR A 234 26.57 -9.78 -12.87
N SER A 235 26.45 -10.33 -11.66
CA SER A 235 25.16 -10.68 -11.06
C SER A 235 24.29 -9.44 -10.81
N LYS A 236 24.86 -8.33 -10.35
CA LYS A 236 24.15 -7.06 -10.17
C LYS A 236 23.69 -6.48 -11.51
N LEU A 237 24.52 -6.57 -12.55
CA LEU A 237 24.16 -6.12 -13.90
C LEU A 237 22.98 -6.92 -14.49
N GLU A 238 22.88 -8.21 -14.20
CA GLU A 238 21.74 -9.03 -14.59
C GLU A 238 20.46 -8.69 -13.83
N LYS A 239 20.57 -8.46 -12.52
CA LYS A 239 19.43 -8.10 -11.66
C LYS A 239 18.87 -6.71 -11.96
N ILE A 240 19.72 -5.80 -12.45
CA ILE A 240 19.39 -4.39 -12.71
C ILE A 240 19.76 -4.08 -14.17
N PRO A 241 18.87 -4.40 -15.14
CA PRO A 241 19.18 -4.33 -16.58
C PRO A 241 19.62 -2.95 -17.07
N ILE A 242 19.15 -1.89 -16.42
CA ILE A 242 19.50 -0.50 -16.69
C ILE A 242 21.00 -0.22 -16.48
N LEU A 243 21.69 -0.96 -15.60
CA LEU A 243 23.14 -0.85 -15.44
C LEU A 243 23.90 -1.23 -16.70
N LYS A 244 23.42 -2.22 -17.48
CA LYS A 244 24.07 -2.60 -18.76
C LYS A 244 24.06 -1.45 -19.77
N LYS A 245 22.97 -0.67 -19.79
CA LYS A 245 22.84 0.50 -20.65
C LYS A 245 23.78 1.62 -20.20
N LEU A 246 23.85 1.88 -18.90
CA LEU A 246 24.73 2.91 -18.35
C LEU A 246 26.21 2.54 -18.51
N LEU A 247 26.56 1.26 -18.36
CA LEU A 247 27.90 0.75 -18.62
C LEU A 247 28.33 1.09 -20.05
N ALA A 248 27.51 0.74 -21.05
CA ALA A 248 27.82 1.02 -22.44
C ALA A 248 27.93 2.53 -22.74
N LEU A 249 27.10 3.38 -22.13
CA LEU A 249 27.16 4.83 -22.30
C LEU A 249 28.43 5.43 -21.69
N GLU A 250 28.83 4.97 -20.50
CA GLU A 250 30.03 5.45 -19.83
C GLU A 250 31.31 4.95 -20.50
N GLU A 251 31.31 3.71 -21.01
CA GLU A 251 32.39 3.15 -21.85
C GLU A 251 32.57 3.96 -23.14
N GLN A 252 31.47 4.28 -23.84
CA GLN A 252 31.49 5.16 -25.02
C GLN A 252 31.99 6.58 -24.70
N SER A 253 31.81 7.03 -23.47
CA SER A 253 32.30 8.32 -22.98
C SER A 253 33.75 8.27 -22.46
N GLY A 254 34.43 7.13 -22.60
CA GLY A 254 35.82 6.95 -22.21
C GLY A 254 36.05 6.81 -20.70
N LYS A 255 35.01 6.52 -19.91
CA LYS A 255 35.15 6.28 -18.47
C LYS A 255 35.60 4.84 -18.20
N ASP A 256 36.31 4.65 -17.09
CA ASP A 256 36.63 3.31 -16.60
C ASP A 256 35.37 2.62 -16.06
N VAL A 257 34.99 1.53 -16.73
CA VAL A 257 33.82 0.70 -16.42
C VAL A 257 34.21 -0.69 -15.91
N THR A 258 35.44 -0.84 -15.41
CA THR A 258 35.95 -2.11 -14.87
C THR A 258 35.04 -2.62 -13.76
N LEU A 259 34.48 -3.82 -13.97
CA LEU A 259 33.65 -4.49 -12.97
C LEU A 259 34.50 -5.12 -11.88
N GLY A 260 33.94 -5.15 -10.67
CA GLY A 260 34.51 -5.90 -9.56
C GLY A 260 34.39 -7.41 -9.77
N THR A 261 35.24 -8.15 -9.07
CA THR A 261 35.07 -9.60 -8.95
C THR A 261 33.81 -9.91 -8.14
N ALA A 262 33.05 -10.92 -8.57
CA ALA A 262 31.97 -11.44 -7.73
C ALA A 262 32.53 -11.81 -6.35
N PRO A 263 31.88 -11.44 -5.23
CA PRO A 263 32.33 -11.86 -3.93
C PRO A 263 32.40 -13.39 -3.92
N ALA A 264 33.51 -13.94 -3.39
CA ALA A 264 33.61 -15.37 -3.13
C ALA A 264 32.37 -15.79 -2.33
N ALA A 265 31.85 -16.99 -2.58
CA ALA A 265 30.58 -17.51 -2.05
C ALA A 265 30.49 -17.66 -0.51
N GLY A 266 31.25 -16.89 0.26
CA GLY A 266 31.34 -16.91 1.71
C GLY A 266 31.45 -15.56 2.40
N GLU A 267 31.32 -14.41 1.71
CA GLU A 267 30.91 -13.21 2.45
C GLU A 267 29.49 -13.45 2.98
N PRO A 268 29.16 -13.08 4.24
CA PRO A 268 27.81 -13.25 4.77
C PRO A 268 26.85 -12.33 4.03
N GLY A 269 26.43 -12.78 2.84
CA GLY A 269 25.24 -12.31 2.17
C GLY A 269 24.08 -12.45 3.14
N PHE A 270 23.23 -11.44 3.15
CA PHE A 270 22.01 -11.36 3.93
C PHE A 270 21.38 -12.75 4.08
N PRO A 271 21.15 -13.26 5.31
CA PRO A 271 20.45 -14.52 5.47
C PRO A 271 19.04 -14.34 4.88
N ALA A 272 18.83 -14.96 3.71
CA ALA A 272 17.52 -15.03 3.07
C ALA A 272 16.47 -15.70 3.98
N ASP A 273 16.94 -16.40 5.03
CA ASP A 273 16.15 -17.19 5.97
C ASP A 273 16.35 -16.82 7.44
N TYR A 274 16.38 -15.52 7.80
CA TYR A 274 16.13 -15.17 9.21
C TYR A 274 14.66 -15.44 9.55
N LYS A 275 14.35 -16.67 9.96
CA LYS A 275 13.09 -17.01 10.63
C LYS A 275 13.09 -16.28 11.97
N PRO A 276 12.13 -15.38 12.25
CA PRO A 276 12.05 -14.74 13.55
C PRO A 276 11.90 -15.86 14.59
N LYS A 277 12.79 -15.90 15.59
CA LYS A 277 12.56 -16.69 16.79
C LYS A 277 11.22 -16.23 17.34
N ARG A 278 10.20 -17.09 17.24
CA ARG A 278 8.93 -16.92 17.97
C ARG A 278 9.31 -16.86 19.44
N GLN A 279 9.44 -15.66 20.00
CA GLN A 279 9.21 -15.49 21.42
C GLN A 279 7.76 -15.90 21.65
N THR A 280 7.59 -17.10 22.19
CA THR A 280 6.32 -17.53 22.75
C THR A 280 5.96 -16.50 23.81
N ARG A 281 5.05 -15.60 23.48
CA ARG A 281 4.32 -14.82 24.48
C ARG A 281 3.67 -15.84 25.40
N ARG A 282 4.33 -16.16 26.52
CA ARG A 282 3.69 -16.85 27.65
C ARG A 282 2.52 -15.96 28.05
N ARG A 283 1.31 -16.37 27.69
CA ARG A 283 0.09 -15.81 28.28
C ARG A 283 0.24 -15.91 29.80
N PRO A 284 -0.11 -14.87 30.58
CA PRO A 284 -0.20 -15.03 32.02
C PRO A 284 -1.22 -16.14 32.28
N ARG A 285 -0.77 -17.25 32.87
CA ARG A 285 -1.68 -18.28 33.40
C ARG A 285 -2.49 -17.60 34.50
N ARG A 286 -3.81 -17.56 34.33
CA ARG A 286 -4.73 -17.44 35.47
C ARG A 286 -4.40 -18.60 36.42
N SER A 287 -4.02 -18.28 37.64
CA SER A 287 -3.90 -19.26 38.72
C SER A 287 -5.28 -19.81 39.04
N THR A 288 -5.54 -21.04 38.63
CA THR A 288 -6.53 -21.88 39.30
C THR A 288 -5.80 -22.48 40.49
N GLN A 289 -5.93 -21.85 41.65
CA GLN A 289 -5.65 -22.53 42.93
C GLN A 289 -6.99 -23.04 43.45
N GLN A 290 -7.04 -24.37 43.58
CA GLN A 290 -8.05 -25.13 44.29
C GLN A 290 -7.85 -24.91 45.78
N ASP A 291 -8.94 -24.62 46.49
CA ASP A 291 -9.01 -24.76 47.94
C ASP A 291 -9.25 -26.22 48.30
N ALA A 292 -8.50 -26.73 49.28
CA ALA A 292 -8.91 -27.77 50.22
C ALA A 292 -8.00 -27.77 51.47
N GLU A 293 -8.53 -27.13 52.52
CA GLU A 293 -8.56 -27.52 53.94
C GLU A 293 -7.28 -27.84 54.73
N GLY A 294 -7.17 -27.19 55.92
CA GLY A 294 -6.19 -27.56 56.96
C GLY A 294 -5.95 -26.49 58.04
N GLU A 295 -6.92 -26.35 58.95
CA GLU A 295 -6.98 -25.73 60.29
C GLU A 295 -5.73 -25.09 60.97
N SER A 296 -5.97 -23.92 61.60
CA SER A 296 -5.79 -23.56 63.05
C SER A 296 -5.52 -22.04 63.21
N ARG A 297 -6.47 -21.27 63.77
CA ARG A 297 -6.52 -20.69 65.15
C ARG A 297 -5.32 -19.77 65.43
N GLU A 298 -5.43 -18.46 65.60
CA GLU A 298 -6.03 -17.57 66.63
C GLU A 298 -5.18 -16.27 66.44
N ASP A 299 -5.59 -15.01 66.53
CA ASP A 299 -6.42 -14.34 67.51
C ASP A 299 -6.72 -12.86 67.08
N ALA A 300 -7.82 -12.33 67.62
CA ALA A 300 -8.12 -10.93 67.99
C ALA A 300 -8.08 -9.80 66.92
N LYS A 301 -9.25 -9.31 66.47
CA LYS A 301 -10.07 -8.17 67.04
C LYS A 301 -9.50 -6.77 66.71
N GLN A 302 -10.27 -5.74 66.34
CA GLN A 302 -11.69 -5.57 66.03
C GLN A 302 -11.85 -4.18 65.37
N GLU A 303 -12.64 -4.13 64.29
CA GLU A 303 -13.68 -3.14 63.92
C GLU A 303 -13.42 -1.61 64.02
N ASN A 304 -13.62 -0.89 62.91
CA ASN A 304 -14.96 -0.38 62.62
C ASN A 304 -15.21 -0.03 61.14
N ARG A 305 -16.46 -0.26 60.75
CA ARG A 305 -17.07 -0.41 59.42
C ARG A 305 -17.88 0.84 59.08
N VAL A 306 -17.95 1.26 57.80
CA VAL A 306 -19.22 1.60 57.11
C VAL A 306 -19.09 1.36 55.60
N GLU A 307 -20.03 0.58 55.06
CA GLU A 307 -20.23 0.17 53.66
C GLU A 307 -20.73 1.30 52.75
N LEU A 308 -20.61 1.14 51.42
CA LEU A 308 -21.72 1.30 50.48
C LEU A 308 -21.36 0.87 49.03
N GLY A 309 -22.00 -0.21 48.57
CA GLY A 309 -22.70 -0.28 47.27
C GLY A 309 -21.90 -0.47 45.97
N GLN A 310 -21.82 -1.72 45.49
CA GLN A 310 -21.58 -2.03 44.07
C GLN A 310 -22.92 -2.14 43.30
N LYS A 311 -23.00 -1.54 42.11
CA LYS A 311 -23.85 -2.01 41.00
C LYS A 311 -23.09 -1.90 39.65
N PRO A 312 -23.22 -2.89 38.74
CA PRO A 312 -22.40 -3.00 37.54
C PRO A 312 -23.00 -2.21 36.35
N ARG A 313 -22.13 -1.56 35.55
CA ARG A 313 -22.51 -0.96 34.26
C ARG A 313 -22.23 -1.93 33.11
N SER A 314 -23.31 -2.26 32.40
CA SER A 314 -23.38 -3.01 31.16
C SER A 314 -22.84 -2.20 29.96
N ARG A 315 -22.29 -2.93 28.98
CA ARG A 315 -21.84 -2.42 27.67
C ARG A 315 -23.03 -1.98 26.81
N PRO A 316 -22.95 -0.86 26.06
CA PRO A 316 -23.92 -0.59 25.01
C PRO A 316 -23.52 -1.20 23.66
N ALA A 317 -24.51 -1.78 23.00
CA ALA A 317 -24.47 -2.34 21.66
C ALA A 317 -24.55 -1.24 20.58
N ARG A 318 -23.96 -1.55 19.44
CA ARG A 318 -23.74 -0.68 18.27
C ARG A 318 -25.01 -0.66 17.42
N VAL A 319 -25.69 0.49 17.34
CA VAL A 319 -26.89 0.68 16.49
C VAL A 319 -26.47 1.14 15.09
N ARG A 320 -27.00 0.42 14.10
CA ARG A 320 -26.89 0.60 12.64
C ARG A 320 -27.86 1.71 12.22
N LYS A 321 -27.38 2.76 11.56
CA LYS A 321 -28.22 3.86 11.05
C LYS A 321 -28.44 3.67 9.54
N GLU A 322 -29.66 3.34 9.18
CA GLU A 322 -30.18 3.42 7.81
C GLU A 322 -30.61 4.86 7.52
N SER A 323 -30.39 5.29 6.29
CA SER A 323 -30.77 6.61 5.77
C SER A 323 -31.95 6.45 4.81
N LYS A 324 -33.06 7.10 5.13
CA LYS A 324 -34.22 7.34 4.25
C LYS A 324 -34.52 8.84 4.27
N GLY A 325 -34.80 9.41 3.11
CA GLY A 325 -34.81 10.85 2.84
C GLY A 325 -36.17 11.55 2.95
N GLU A 326 -36.28 12.62 2.15
CA GLU A 326 -37.40 13.58 1.95
C GLU A 326 -37.51 14.72 2.98
N VAL A 327 -37.92 15.96 2.68
CA VAL A 327 -38.08 16.85 1.50
C VAL A 327 -38.65 18.17 2.09
N ARG A 328 -38.16 19.35 1.66
CA ARG A 328 -38.79 20.72 1.70
C ARG A 328 -39.22 21.28 3.09
N GLU A 329 -39.42 22.57 3.39
CA GLU A 329 -39.63 23.83 2.65
C GLU A 329 -39.43 25.01 3.64
N ASP A 330 -39.06 26.17 3.09
CA ASP A 330 -39.41 27.57 3.45
C ASP A 330 -39.28 28.22 4.84
N GLY A 331 -38.89 29.52 4.79
CA GLY A 331 -39.35 30.57 5.72
C GLY A 331 -38.26 31.20 6.61
N LYS A 332 -37.42 32.14 6.17
CA LYS A 332 -37.59 33.62 6.04
C LYS A 332 -37.45 34.43 7.36
N VAL A 333 -36.65 35.52 7.25
CA VAL A 333 -36.57 36.80 8.02
C VAL A 333 -36.10 36.74 9.49
N GLU A 334 -35.33 37.64 10.13
CA GLU A 334 -34.82 39.03 9.97
C GLU A 334 -33.40 39.07 10.60
N GLY A 335 -32.45 39.99 10.37
CA GLY A 335 -32.46 41.37 9.90
C GLY A 335 -31.56 42.23 10.81
N ARG A 336 -30.92 43.26 10.23
CA ARG A 336 -30.05 44.33 10.79
C ARG A 336 -28.54 43.99 10.87
N GLY A 337 -27.64 44.79 10.33
CA GLY A 337 -27.67 46.07 9.59
C GLY A 337 -26.23 46.31 9.10
N GLY A 338 -25.99 46.81 7.88
CA GLY A 338 -25.95 48.24 7.53
C GLY A 338 -24.63 48.87 8.03
N ARG A 339 -23.76 49.54 7.28
CA ARG A 339 -23.77 50.34 6.03
C ARG A 339 -22.30 50.37 5.54
N GLY A 340 -21.93 50.70 4.30
CA GLY A 340 -22.65 51.25 3.17
C GLY A 340 -21.68 51.99 2.23
N GLY A 341 -22.01 51.99 0.93
CA GLY A 341 -21.67 53.01 -0.09
C GLY A 341 -20.25 53.02 -0.67
N GLU A 342 -19.99 53.29 -1.95
CA GLU A 342 -20.77 53.87 -3.07
C GLU A 342 -20.23 53.28 -4.40
N SER A 343 -21.07 52.80 -5.32
CA SER A 343 -21.71 53.50 -6.45
C SER A 343 -20.75 53.95 -7.58
N LYS A 344 -20.86 53.32 -8.77
CA LYS A 344 -21.26 54.01 -10.01
C LYS A 344 -21.42 53.03 -11.19
N GLU A 345 -22.55 53.20 -11.86
CA GLU A 345 -23.04 52.53 -13.07
C GLU A 345 -22.39 53.06 -14.36
N LEU A 346 -22.59 52.30 -15.47
CA LEU A 346 -23.00 52.70 -16.84
C LEU A 346 -22.90 51.43 -17.73
N GLU A 347 -23.99 50.79 -18.19
CA GLU A 347 -24.68 50.97 -19.51
C GLU A 347 -23.71 51.15 -20.71
N LYS A 348 -23.86 50.56 -21.92
CA LYS A 348 -24.95 49.90 -22.66
C LYS A 348 -24.38 49.34 -23.99
N ASP A 349 -25.10 48.38 -24.62
CA ASP A 349 -25.34 48.23 -26.07
C ASP A 349 -24.17 47.97 -27.06
N MET A 350 -24.27 47.28 -28.21
CA MET A 350 -25.33 46.51 -28.89
C MET A 350 -24.70 45.78 -30.11
N THR A 351 -25.38 44.72 -30.59
CA THR A 351 -25.53 44.27 -32.02
C THR A 351 -24.30 43.74 -32.80
N GLY A 352 -24.38 42.70 -33.63
CA GLY A 352 -25.48 41.82 -34.04
C GLY A 352 -25.12 40.96 -35.27
N LYS A 353 -25.90 39.89 -35.50
CA LYS A 353 -26.18 39.14 -36.75
C LYS A 353 -25.02 38.38 -37.45
N SER A 354 -25.22 37.29 -38.18
CA SER A 354 -26.26 36.25 -38.36
C SER A 354 -25.76 35.37 -39.51
N GLY A 355 -25.92 34.06 -39.44
CA GLY A 355 -25.68 33.17 -40.59
C GLY A 355 -25.89 31.71 -40.25
N GLY A 356 -27.12 31.21 -40.40
CA GLY A 356 -27.47 29.84 -40.10
C GLY A 356 -27.28 28.86 -41.27
N ARG A 357 -27.06 27.59 -40.94
CA ARG A 357 -27.53 26.44 -41.73
C ARG A 357 -27.89 25.28 -40.80
N ARG A 358 -29.05 24.67 -41.10
CA ARG A 358 -29.74 23.60 -40.35
C ARG A 358 -29.36 22.20 -40.86
N ARG A 359 -29.67 21.22 -39.98
CA ARG A 359 -29.77 19.75 -40.09
C ARG A 359 -28.50 19.01 -39.61
N GLU A 360 -28.56 18.03 -38.71
CA GLU A 360 -29.66 17.18 -38.23
C GLU A 360 -29.36 16.63 -36.82
N LYS A 361 -30.42 16.31 -36.06
CA LYS A 361 -30.43 15.85 -34.65
C LYS A 361 -30.27 14.33 -34.53
N ALA A 362 -29.54 13.86 -33.52
CA ALA A 362 -29.82 12.66 -32.70
C ALA A 362 -28.93 12.69 -31.42
N PRO A 363 -29.29 12.00 -30.31
CA PRO A 363 -29.63 12.66 -29.05
C PRO A 363 -28.51 12.67 -27.98
N GLU A 364 -28.64 13.63 -27.07
CA GLU A 364 -27.96 13.68 -25.78
C GLU A 364 -28.45 12.54 -24.88
N ASP A 365 -27.53 11.89 -24.17
CA ASP A 365 -27.81 11.30 -22.87
C ASP A 365 -26.69 11.67 -21.88
N ARG A 366 -27.12 12.24 -20.76
CA ARG A 366 -26.33 12.50 -19.55
C ARG A 366 -25.74 11.19 -19.05
N GLU A 367 -24.45 11.17 -18.72
CA GLU A 367 -23.96 10.24 -17.69
C GLU A 367 -22.65 10.74 -17.04
N SER A 368 -22.65 10.66 -15.71
CA SER A 368 -21.56 10.99 -14.80
C SER A 368 -20.27 10.22 -15.13
N GLU A 369 -19.14 10.93 -15.24
CA GLU A 369 -17.83 10.32 -15.47
C GLU A 369 -17.31 9.59 -14.22
N THR A 370 -17.72 8.35 -14.07
CA THR A 370 -17.09 7.34 -13.21
C THR A 370 -15.91 6.70 -13.92
N VAL A 371 -14.70 6.87 -13.36
CA VAL A 371 -13.50 6.01 -13.40
C VAL A 371 -13.45 4.99 -14.56
N SER A 372 -12.68 5.30 -15.61
CA SER A 372 -12.35 4.35 -16.68
C SER A 372 -11.63 3.12 -16.14
N GLN A 373 -12.37 2.03 -16.03
CA GLN A 373 -11.85 0.67 -16.08
C GLN A 373 -11.17 0.46 -17.43
N ARG A 374 -9.92 -0.05 -17.44
CA ARG A 374 -9.32 -0.61 -18.66
C ARG A 374 -10.29 -1.64 -19.23
N ARG A 375 -10.86 -1.37 -20.41
CA ARG A 375 -11.74 -2.32 -21.09
C ARG A 375 -10.91 -3.56 -21.43
N LEU A 376 -11.21 -4.66 -20.76
CA LEU A 376 -10.80 -6.01 -21.16
C LEU A 376 -11.41 -6.32 -22.54
N PRO A 377 -10.81 -7.23 -23.32
CA PRO A 377 -11.44 -7.76 -24.52
C PRO A 377 -12.87 -8.22 -24.20
N PRO A 378 -13.86 -8.02 -25.11
CA PRO A 378 -15.27 -8.26 -24.83
C PRO A 378 -15.62 -9.72 -24.49
N SER A 379 -14.72 -10.66 -24.79
CA SER A 379 -14.80 -12.06 -24.38
C SER A 379 -13.51 -12.45 -23.64
N VAL A 380 -13.62 -12.76 -22.35
CA VAL A 380 -12.55 -13.46 -21.61
C VAL A 380 -13.09 -14.82 -21.20
N THR A 381 -12.25 -15.84 -21.25
CA THR A 381 -12.60 -17.18 -20.76
C THR A 381 -11.99 -17.35 -19.38
N THR A 382 -12.83 -17.63 -18.38
CA THR A 382 -12.38 -17.75 -16.99
C THR A 382 -12.19 -19.21 -16.60
N VAL A 383 -11.00 -19.55 -16.10
CA VAL A 383 -10.71 -20.82 -15.42
C VAL A 383 -10.87 -20.61 -13.91
N TYR A 384 -11.66 -21.47 -13.29
CA TYR A 384 -11.78 -21.58 -11.85
C TYR A 384 -10.69 -22.50 -11.30
N LEU A 385 -10.02 -22.06 -10.24
CA LEU A 385 -9.11 -22.86 -9.43
C LEU A 385 -9.69 -23.05 -8.03
N GLY A 386 -9.99 -24.29 -7.66
CA GLY A 386 -10.40 -24.70 -6.32
C GLY A 386 -9.33 -25.54 -5.61
N GLY A 387 -9.58 -25.88 -4.33
CA GLY A 387 -8.68 -26.73 -3.55
C GLY A 387 -7.41 -26.01 -3.06
N ILE A 388 -7.41 -24.67 -3.03
CA ILE A 388 -6.24 -23.89 -2.64
C ILE A 388 -5.95 -24.08 -1.14
N PRO A 389 -4.74 -24.51 -0.74
CA PRO A 389 -4.44 -24.80 0.67
C PRO A 389 -4.60 -23.59 1.60
N PRO A 390 -5.08 -23.79 2.84
CA PRO A 390 -5.02 -22.77 3.87
C PRO A 390 -3.56 -22.35 4.09
N GLY A 391 -3.23 -21.09 3.77
CA GLY A 391 -1.89 -20.52 3.94
C GLY A 391 -1.06 -20.43 2.66
N LEU A 392 -1.51 -21.03 1.53
CA LEU A 392 -0.86 -20.81 0.24
C LEU A 392 -0.93 -19.31 -0.10
N ARG A 393 0.22 -18.70 -0.42
CA ARG A 393 0.24 -17.29 -0.78
C ARG A 393 -0.07 -17.11 -2.26
N VAL A 394 -0.71 -15.99 -2.61
CA VAL A 394 -0.94 -15.64 -4.02
C VAL A 394 0.36 -15.56 -4.84
N SER A 395 1.48 -15.24 -4.21
CA SER A 395 2.80 -15.25 -4.84
C SER A 395 3.26 -16.65 -5.23
N GLU A 396 3.00 -17.65 -4.38
CA GLU A 396 3.33 -19.06 -4.63
C GLU A 396 2.48 -19.61 -5.78
N LEU A 397 1.17 -19.31 -5.79
CA LEU A 397 0.32 -19.66 -6.92
C LEU A 397 0.82 -18.99 -8.22
N LYS A 398 1.19 -17.71 -8.19
CA LYS A 398 1.72 -17.01 -9.38
C LYS A 398 3.03 -17.61 -9.90
N THR A 399 3.87 -18.16 -9.01
CA THR A 399 5.09 -18.85 -9.42
C THR A 399 4.74 -20.18 -10.09
N ALA A 400 3.88 -20.99 -9.49
CA ALA A 400 3.41 -22.24 -10.09
C ALA A 400 2.74 -22.04 -11.45
N LEU A 401 1.93 -20.98 -11.61
CA LEU A 401 1.31 -20.63 -12.89
C LEU A 401 2.35 -20.24 -13.95
N ARG A 402 3.47 -19.62 -13.57
CA ARG A 402 4.56 -19.30 -14.51
C ARG A 402 5.35 -20.54 -14.91
N GLU A 403 5.66 -21.41 -13.96
CA GLU A 403 6.39 -22.67 -14.20
C GLU A 403 5.61 -23.62 -15.10
N ARG A 404 4.27 -23.55 -15.08
CA ARG A 404 3.37 -24.30 -15.96
C ARG A 404 2.94 -23.54 -17.21
N GLU A 405 3.55 -22.39 -17.50
CA GLU A 405 3.22 -21.54 -18.66
C GLU A 405 1.73 -21.10 -18.74
N ALA A 406 0.98 -21.20 -17.63
CA ALA A 406 -0.45 -20.94 -17.55
C ALA A 406 -0.77 -19.54 -17.00
N VAL A 407 -0.04 -18.51 -17.42
CA VAL A 407 -0.16 -17.15 -16.86
C VAL A 407 -1.43 -16.44 -17.38
N PRO A 408 -2.38 -16.05 -16.51
CA PRO A 408 -3.60 -15.37 -16.96
C PRO A 408 -3.39 -13.86 -17.19
N LEU A 409 -4.28 -13.24 -17.96
CA LEU A 409 -4.40 -11.78 -18.06
C LEU A 409 -4.73 -11.16 -16.70
N ARG A 410 -5.60 -11.83 -15.95
CA ARG A 410 -6.05 -11.40 -14.63
C ARG A 410 -6.22 -12.60 -13.72
N LEU A 411 -5.66 -12.47 -12.52
CA LEU A 411 -5.84 -13.43 -11.43
C LEU A 411 -6.64 -12.76 -10.32
N THR A 412 -7.83 -13.28 -10.04
CA THR A 412 -8.65 -12.88 -8.90
C THR A 412 -8.48 -13.88 -7.78
N TRP A 413 -7.77 -13.49 -6.72
CA TRP A 413 -7.44 -14.36 -5.59
C TRP A 413 -8.49 -14.27 -4.49
N GLN A 414 -9.02 -15.42 -4.08
CA GLN A 414 -9.95 -15.54 -2.95
C GLN A 414 -9.46 -16.63 -1.98
N GLY A 415 -8.25 -16.44 -1.43
CA GLY A 415 -7.61 -17.42 -0.54
C GLY A 415 -8.40 -17.76 0.73
N ALA A 416 -9.21 -16.84 1.25
CA ALA A 416 -10.12 -17.13 2.38
C ALA A 416 -11.24 -18.11 2.01
N GLN A 417 -11.53 -18.27 0.73
CA GLN A 417 -12.52 -19.20 0.17
C GLN A 417 -11.86 -20.36 -0.57
N HIS A 418 -10.53 -20.53 -0.42
CA HIS A 418 -9.77 -21.61 -1.04
C HIS A 418 -9.93 -21.70 -2.56
N ARG A 419 -10.13 -20.55 -3.23
CA ARG A 419 -10.35 -20.47 -4.67
C ARG A 419 -9.70 -19.27 -5.34
N ALA A 420 -9.50 -19.36 -6.64
CA ALA A 420 -9.06 -18.28 -7.50
C ALA A 420 -9.75 -18.36 -8.87
N PHE A 421 -9.77 -17.24 -9.59
CA PHE A 421 -10.28 -17.16 -10.96
C PHE A 421 -9.18 -16.58 -11.85
N LEU A 422 -8.95 -17.24 -12.98
CA LEU A 422 -7.92 -16.92 -13.95
C LEU A 422 -8.61 -16.54 -15.27
N ASP A 423 -8.50 -15.28 -15.69
CA ASP A 423 -9.10 -14.81 -16.94
C ASP A 423 -8.07 -14.86 -18.06
N TYR A 424 -8.43 -15.52 -19.17
CA TYR A 424 -7.63 -15.66 -20.39
C TYR A 424 -8.27 -14.91 -21.57
N THR A 425 -7.46 -14.63 -22.60
CA THR A 425 -7.85 -13.88 -23.80
C THR A 425 -8.96 -14.56 -24.60
N ASP A 426 -8.93 -15.88 -24.66
CA ASP A 426 -9.78 -16.69 -25.52
C ASP A 426 -9.94 -18.11 -24.92
N PRO A 427 -10.88 -18.92 -25.44
CA PRO A 427 -11.09 -20.29 -24.99
C PRO A 427 -9.86 -21.20 -25.17
N GLU A 428 -9.09 -21.02 -26.24
CA GLU A 428 -7.93 -21.87 -26.54
C GLU A 428 -6.83 -21.72 -25.48
N ALA A 429 -6.51 -20.49 -25.08
CA ALA A 429 -5.59 -20.18 -24.00
C ALA A 429 -6.10 -20.69 -22.64
N ALA A 430 -7.42 -20.68 -22.41
CA ALA A 430 -8.00 -21.25 -21.20
C ALA A 430 -7.92 -22.79 -21.17
N ASP A 431 -8.08 -23.45 -22.31
CA ASP A 431 -7.95 -24.91 -22.44
C ASP A 431 -6.50 -25.36 -22.28
N GLN A 432 -5.54 -24.65 -22.90
CA GLN A 432 -4.11 -24.87 -22.68
C GLN A 432 -3.73 -24.72 -21.20
N ALA A 433 -4.27 -23.69 -20.55
CA ALA A 433 -4.06 -23.50 -19.11
C ALA A 433 -4.71 -24.62 -18.28
N LEU A 434 -5.87 -25.15 -18.66
CA LEU A 434 -6.49 -26.27 -17.96
C LEU A 434 -5.64 -27.53 -18.05
N GLU A 435 -5.14 -27.87 -19.24
CA GLU A 435 -4.23 -29.00 -19.44
C GLU A 435 -2.95 -28.84 -18.61
N ALA A 436 -2.34 -27.66 -18.66
CA ALA A 436 -1.11 -27.36 -17.91
C ALA A 436 -1.30 -27.43 -16.39
N LEU A 437 -2.52 -27.18 -15.89
CA LEU A 437 -2.87 -27.17 -14.48
C LEU A 437 -3.45 -28.50 -13.98
N GLN A 438 -3.70 -29.47 -14.86
CA GLN A 438 -4.10 -30.82 -14.45
C GLN A 438 -3.00 -31.46 -13.60
N GLY A 439 -3.42 -32.07 -12.48
CA GLY A 439 -2.50 -32.73 -11.55
C GLY A 439 -1.55 -31.80 -10.79
N LEU A 440 -1.74 -30.47 -10.86
CA LEU A 440 -0.92 -29.54 -10.08
C LEU A 440 -1.19 -29.73 -8.59
N SER A 441 -0.16 -30.12 -7.84
CA SER A 441 -0.19 -30.23 -6.38
C SER A 441 0.70 -29.16 -5.75
N LEU A 442 0.16 -28.41 -4.80
CA LEU A 442 0.90 -27.42 -4.02
C LEU A 442 0.81 -27.77 -2.55
N ASN A 443 1.95 -27.88 -1.88
CA ASN A 443 2.05 -28.29 -0.46
C ASN A 443 1.29 -29.60 -0.16
N GLY A 444 1.30 -30.57 -1.10
CA GLY A 444 0.61 -31.86 -0.94
C GLY A 444 -0.90 -31.82 -1.19
N HIS A 445 -1.46 -30.69 -1.63
CA HIS A 445 -2.87 -30.57 -2.00
C HIS A 445 -3.04 -30.39 -3.49
N ASN A 446 -3.92 -31.20 -4.09
CA ASN A 446 -4.25 -31.11 -5.50
C ASN A 446 -5.19 -29.92 -5.76
N LEU A 447 -4.81 -29.07 -6.70
CA LEU A 447 -5.67 -28.01 -7.18
C LEU A 447 -6.70 -28.56 -8.18
N GLN A 448 -7.89 -27.98 -8.16
CA GLN A 448 -8.97 -28.32 -9.08
C GLN A 448 -9.13 -27.19 -10.10
N ALA A 449 -8.69 -27.41 -11.33
CA ALA A 449 -8.86 -26.46 -12.42
C ALA A 449 -10.05 -26.88 -13.31
N VAL A 450 -11.04 -26.01 -13.47
CA VAL A 450 -12.20 -26.22 -14.36
C VAL A 450 -12.62 -24.92 -15.04
N LEU A 451 -13.21 -24.99 -16.23
CA LEU A 451 -13.84 -23.81 -16.84
C LEU A 451 -14.96 -23.28 -15.93
N ALA A 452 -14.93 -21.98 -15.64
CA ALA A 452 -15.99 -21.34 -14.88
C ALA A 452 -17.26 -21.28 -15.73
N LYS A 453 -18.40 -21.71 -15.17
CA LYS A 453 -19.69 -21.49 -15.82
C LYS A 453 -19.91 -19.99 -15.98
N SER A 454 -20.07 -19.53 -17.23
CA SER A 454 -20.32 -18.12 -17.55
C SER A 454 -21.47 -17.57 -16.69
N GLN A 455 -21.13 -16.81 -15.65
CA GLN A 455 -22.08 -15.93 -14.98
C GLN A 455 -21.90 -14.54 -15.57
N ARG A 456 -22.37 -14.34 -16.81
CA ARG A 456 -22.70 -13.01 -17.34
C ARG A 456 -23.60 -13.12 -18.57
N GLY A 457 -24.88 -12.83 -18.35
CA GLY A 457 -25.87 -12.58 -19.41
C GLY A 457 -27.28 -12.43 -18.85
N GLY A 458 -27.68 -11.21 -18.49
CA GLY A 458 -29.11 -10.88 -18.33
C GLY A 458 -29.49 -9.84 -17.27
N ARG A 459 -29.08 -8.57 -17.42
CA ARG A 459 -29.99 -7.47 -17.05
C ARG A 459 -31.02 -7.38 -18.18
N ARG A 460 -32.27 -7.79 -17.91
CA ARG A 460 -33.44 -7.45 -18.73
C ARG A 460 -34.14 -6.24 -18.10
N SER A 461 -34.29 -5.16 -18.87
CA SER A 461 -35.32 -4.13 -18.72
C SER A 461 -36.10 -4.13 -20.05
N GLY A 462 -37.24 -4.82 -20.17
CA GLY A 462 -38.61 -4.27 -20.05
C GLY A 462 -39.02 -3.59 -21.37
N LEU A 463 -39.93 -4.14 -22.21
CA LEU A 463 -41.39 -3.97 -22.13
C LEU A 463 -42.12 -4.75 -23.29
N PRO A 464 -43.47 -4.81 -23.35
CA PRO A 464 -44.26 -6.03 -23.39
C PRO A 464 -44.61 -6.51 -24.80
N ASN A 465 -44.81 -7.82 -24.97
CA ASN A 465 -45.62 -8.35 -26.06
C ASN A 465 -46.62 -9.39 -25.54
N ARG A 466 -47.92 -9.02 -25.62
CA ARG A 466 -49.11 -9.89 -25.59
C ARG A 466 -48.93 -10.93 -26.73
N ARG A 467 -49.26 -12.22 -26.63
CA ARG A 467 -50.47 -12.98 -26.24
C ARG A 467 -50.11 -14.49 -26.48
N PRO A 468 -50.97 -15.52 -26.24
CA PRO A 468 -52.28 -15.55 -25.57
C PRO A 468 -52.35 -16.59 -24.42
N LYS A 469 -53.30 -16.38 -23.49
CA LYS A 469 -53.71 -17.41 -22.51
C LYS A 469 -54.58 -18.47 -23.21
N PRO A 470 -54.52 -19.73 -22.73
CA PRO A 470 -55.75 -20.47 -22.50
C PRO A 470 -55.88 -21.02 -21.07
N ALA A 471 -57.14 -20.93 -20.60
CA ALA A 471 -57.88 -21.79 -19.68
C ALA A 471 -57.32 -22.17 -18.29
N THR A 472 -57.98 -21.60 -17.29
CA THR A 472 -58.10 -22.06 -15.89
C THR A 472 -58.97 -23.31 -15.77
N ALA A 473 -58.62 -24.22 -14.85
CA ALA A 473 -59.49 -25.19 -14.20
C ALA A 473 -58.94 -25.44 -12.76
N PRO A 474 -59.79 -25.78 -11.77
CA PRO A 474 -59.92 -24.95 -10.57
C PRO A 474 -59.28 -25.53 -9.30
N LYS A 475 -59.10 -24.62 -8.32
CA LYS A 475 -58.85 -24.93 -6.91
C LYS A 475 -60.12 -25.49 -6.26
N THR A 476 -60.00 -26.59 -5.52
CA THR A 476 -61.01 -27.05 -4.57
C THR A 476 -60.40 -27.17 -3.17
N LYS A 477 -61.16 -26.65 -2.20
CA LYS A 477 -60.93 -26.64 -0.76
C LYS A 477 -60.89 -28.07 -0.19
N PRO A 478 -60.23 -28.33 0.95
CA PRO A 478 -60.60 -29.43 1.82
C PRO A 478 -61.72 -28.98 2.78
N ALA A 479 -62.81 -29.74 2.82
CA ALA A 479 -63.85 -29.73 3.84
C ALA A 479 -64.49 -31.13 3.88
N PRO A 480 -65.32 -31.48 4.87
CA PRO A 480 -65.08 -32.48 5.92
C PRO A 480 -65.90 -33.78 5.75
N SER A 481 -65.73 -34.72 6.71
CA SER A 481 -66.65 -35.80 7.19
C SER A 481 -65.86 -37.12 7.37
N GLU A 482 -65.74 -37.72 8.56
CA GLU A 482 -66.77 -38.46 9.32
C GLU A 482 -67.61 -39.43 8.48
N CYS A 483 -67.53 -40.71 8.87
CA CYS A 483 -68.50 -41.81 8.83
C CYS A 483 -67.68 -43.12 8.94
N SER A 484 -68.01 -44.14 9.72
CA SER A 484 -69.09 -44.46 10.66
C SER A 484 -68.76 -45.86 11.22
N ASP A 485 -69.24 -46.15 12.44
CA ASP A 485 -69.61 -47.43 13.10
C ASP A 485 -69.42 -48.77 12.32
N ASP A 486 -69.16 -49.93 12.92
CA ASP A 486 -69.46 -50.42 14.28
C ASP A 486 -68.75 -51.77 14.56
N THR A 487 -68.64 -52.15 15.85
CA THR A 487 -68.47 -53.52 16.44
C THR A 487 -67.22 -54.38 16.09
N HIS A 488 -66.60 -55.20 16.95
CA HIS A 488 -66.98 -55.93 18.17
C HIS A 488 -65.70 -56.33 18.97
N ASP A 489 -65.90 -56.56 20.28
CA ASP A 489 -65.26 -57.55 21.17
C ASP A 489 -63.83 -57.45 21.76
N GLU A 490 -63.85 -57.22 23.09
CA GLU A 490 -63.33 -58.06 24.19
C GLU A 490 -61.82 -58.25 24.50
N LYS A 491 -61.58 -58.06 25.82
CA LYS A 491 -60.68 -58.79 26.74
C LYS A 491 -59.22 -58.33 26.91
N THR A 492 -59.08 -57.49 27.94
CA THR A 492 -58.37 -57.76 29.21
C THR A 492 -57.30 -58.86 29.24
N LYS A 493 -56.12 -58.45 29.76
CA LYS A 493 -55.19 -59.13 30.69
C LYS A 493 -53.78 -59.37 30.17
N GLN A 494 -52.87 -58.82 31.00
CA GLN A 494 -51.49 -59.20 31.31
C GLN A 494 -50.39 -58.75 30.36
#